data_AF-A0A960MSQ8-F1
#
_entry.id   AF-A0A960MSQ8-F1
#
_cell.length_a   1.000
_cell.length_b   1.000
_cell.length_c   1.000
_cell.angle_alpha   90.00
_cell.angle_beta   90.00
_cell.angle_gamma   90.00
#
_symmetry.space_group_name_H-M   'P 1'
#
loop_
_entity.id
_entity.type
_entity.pdbx_description
1 polymer ?
#
loop_
_entity_poly.entity_id
_entity_poly.type
_entity_poly.pdbx_seq_one_letter_code
_entity_poly.pdbx_strand_id
1 'polypeptide(L)'
;MSNTKAIIDFSSYTAAELGPIAQHIHDQMTANAAEFDAPPVAMTALQTLVTNYTEKLADRASNATVDVLAAKEARDELEEALATLGQYVNGRAKGDAMMVEHSGFPSYTTGAVADNSPPAAPTDLRLRQGALSGSLVARYKPQRRASTNEVQVTTGDPNVESAWQTRGIFKSGRAELDGFTPGTVVWVRVRTVGLKGVMGSWSDPAQIRLI
;
A
#
# COMPACT_ATOMS: atom_id res chain seq x y z
N MET A 1 13.65 2.15 -6.09
CA MET A 1 13.26 1.09 -7.02
C MET A 1 12.13 0.33 -6.38
N SER A 2 11.04 0.10 -7.11
CA SER A 2 9.96 -0.80 -6.71
C SER A 2 10.48 -2.23 -6.78
N ASN A 3 10.42 -2.97 -5.67
CA ASN A 3 10.91 -4.35 -5.64
C ASN A 3 9.73 -5.30 -5.83
N THR A 4 9.72 -6.05 -6.93
CA THR A 4 8.68 -7.05 -7.17
C THR A 4 9.00 -8.33 -6.40
N LYS A 5 7.99 -8.92 -5.77
CA LYS A 5 8.11 -10.19 -5.03
C LYS A 5 7.05 -11.17 -5.48
N ALA A 6 7.44 -12.44 -5.59
CA ALA A 6 6.52 -13.56 -5.72
C ALA A 6 5.67 -13.73 -4.45
N ILE A 7 4.39 -14.01 -4.62
CA ILE A 7 3.45 -14.42 -3.57
C ILE A 7 3.82 -15.85 -3.15
N ILE A 8 3.94 -16.07 -1.85
CA ILE A 8 4.32 -17.38 -1.27
C ILE A 8 3.19 -18.02 -0.45
N ASP A 9 2.11 -17.27 -0.21
CA ASP A 9 0.94 -17.73 0.53
C ASP A 9 -0.17 -18.04 -0.47
N PHE A 10 -0.58 -19.31 -0.50
CA PHE A 10 -1.60 -19.80 -1.41
C PHE A 10 -2.91 -20.19 -0.69
N SER A 11 -3.00 -19.92 0.62
CA SER A 11 -4.15 -20.30 1.45
C SER A 11 -5.47 -19.66 0.99
N SER A 12 -5.41 -18.51 0.32
CA SER A 12 -6.58 -17.80 -0.22
C SER A 12 -7.12 -18.36 -1.53
N TYR A 13 -6.36 -19.22 -2.23
CA TYR A 13 -6.79 -19.78 -3.50
C TYR A 13 -7.87 -20.84 -3.29
N THR A 14 -8.91 -20.81 -4.11
CA THR A 14 -9.94 -21.85 -4.05
C THR A 14 -9.38 -23.20 -4.47
N ALA A 15 -10.09 -24.28 -4.13
CA ALA A 15 -9.63 -25.63 -4.47
C ALA A 15 -9.45 -25.82 -6.00
N ALA A 16 -10.31 -25.21 -6.82
CA ALA A 16 -10.23 -25.30 -8.27
C ALA A 16 -9.09 -24.46 -8.88
N GLU A 17 -8.63 -23.39 -8.20
CA GLU A 17 -7.62 -22.47 -8.73
C GLU A 17 -6.19 -22.92 -8.42
N LEU A 18 -5.97 -23.59 -7.29
CA LEU A 18 -4.62 -23.94 -6.82
C LEU A 18 -3.87 -24.83 -7.81
N GLY A 19 -4.52 -25.88 -8.34
CA GLY A 19 -3.90 -26.83 -9.27
C GLY A 19 -3.41 -26.18 -10.57
N PRO A 20 -4.25 -25.43 -11.31
CA PRO A 20 -3.85 -24.71 -12.51
C PRO A 20 -2.69 -23.73 -12.29
N ILE A 21 -2.69 -23.00 -11.17
CA ILE A 21 -1.62 -22.04 -10.86
C ILE A 21 -0.31 -22.76 -10.54
N ALA A 22 -0.37 -23.85 -9.78
CA ALA A 22 0.80 -24.67 -9.49
C ALA A 22 1.40 -25.28 -10.77
N GLN A 23 0.55 -25.74 -11.70
CA GLN A 23 0.99 -26.23 -13.00
C GLN A 23 1.64 -25.11 -13.84
N HIS A 24 1.05 -23.91 -13.85
CA HIS A 24 1.62 -22.77 -14.55
C HIS A 24 3.02 -22.40 -14.01
N ILE A 25 3.20 -22.37 -12.69
CA ILE A 25 4.48 -22.14 -12.03
C ILE A 25 5.50 -23.22 -12.45
N HIS A 26 5.10 -24.50 -12.40
CA HIS A 26 5.94 -25.60 -12.84
C HIS A 26 6.44 -25.42 -14.29
N ASP A 27 5.53 -25.10 -15.20
CA ASP A 27 5.83 -24.97 -16.62
C ASP A 27 6.78 -23.78 -16.90
N GLN A 28 6.54 -22.64 -16.23
CA GLN A 28 7.38 -21.44 -16.38
C GLN A 28 8.78 -21.65 -15.78
N MET A 29 8.88 -22.22 -14.58
CA MET A 29 10.18 -22.51 -13.97
C MET A 29 10.98 -23.55 -14.78
N THR A 30 10.28 -24.51 -15.40
CA THR A 30 10.91 -25.50 -16.29
C THR A 30 11.39 -24.86 -17.60
N ALA A 31 10.59 -23.98 -18.20
CA ALA A 31 10.97 -23.25 -19.41
C ALA A 31 12.18 -22.31 -19.17
N ASN A 32 12.29 -21.74 -17.98
CA ASN A 32 13.34 -20.80 -17.58
C ASN A 32 14.39 -21.43 -16.64
N ALA A 33 14.67 -22.73 -16.79
CA ALA A 33 15.56 -23.48 -15.89
C ALA A 33 16.97 -22.89 -15.75
N ALA A 34 17.47 -22.16 -16.76
CA ALA A 34 18.77 -21.48 -16.69
C ALA A 34 18.82 -20.35 -15.64
N GLU A 35 17.67 -19.72 -15.35
CA GLU A 35 17.55 -18.67 -14.33
C GLU A 35 17.36 -19.26 -12.92
N PHE A 36 16.71 -20.43 -12.86
CA PHE A 36 16.33 -21.15 -11.64
C PHE A 36 17.13 -22.44 -11.44
N ASP A 37 18.46 -22.33 -11.43
CA ASP A 37 19.34 -23.48 -11.22
C ASP A 37 19.25 -24.03 -9.79
N ALA A 38 19.18 -25.35 -9.66
CA ALA A 38 19.07 -26.11 -8.41
C ALA A 38 17.94 -25.60 -7.46
N PRO A 39 16.66 -25.67 -7.87
CA PRO A 39 15.56 -25.31 -6.97
C PRO A 39 15.49 -26.27 -5.78
N PRO A 40 15.10 -25.79 -4.58
CA PRO A 40 15.02 -26.62 -3.37
C PRO A 40 13.97 -27.73 -3.47
N VAL A 41 12.94 -27.54 -4.29
CA VAL A 41 11.99 -28.58 -4.70
C VAL A 41 12.24 -28.87 -6.18
N ALA A 42 12.60 -30.11 -6.50
CA ALA A 42 12.80 -30.52 -7.89
C ALA A 42 11.49 -30.39 -8.69
N MET A 43 11.58 -29.97 -9.96
CA MET A 43 10.37 -29.77 -10.78
C MET A 43 9.58 -31.06 -11.01
N THR A 44 10.27 -32.20 -11.09
CA THR A 44 9.63 -33.52 -11.12
C THR A 44 8.84 -33.83 -9.84
N ALA A 45 9.33 -33.38 -8.68
CA ALA A 45 8.63 -33.53 -7.40
C ALA A 45 7.41 -32.61 -7.34
N LEU A 46 7.55 -31.34 -7.79
CA LEU A 46 6.40 -30.43 -7.89
C LEU A 46 5.32 -30.99 -8.81
N GLN A 47 5.67 -31.52 -9.98
CA GLN A 47 4.70 -32.13 -10.90
C GLN A 47 3.93 -33.28 -10.24
N THR A 48 4.62 -34.09 -9.43
CA THR A 48 4.01 -35.20 -8.68
C THR A 48 3.00 -34.68 -7.66
N LEU A 49 3.32 -33.60 -6.94
CA LEU A 49 2.41 -32.96 -5.98
C LEU A 49 1.19 -32.36 -6.68
N VAL A 50 1.38 -31.71 -7.85
CA VAL A 50 0.28 -31.16 -8.65
C VAL A 50 -0.67 -32.26 -9.12
N THR A 51 -0.14 -33.37 -9.62
CA THR A 51 -0.94 -34.53 -10.04
C THR A 51 -1.68 -35.15 -8.86
N ASN A 52 -1.00 -35.40 -7.73
CA ASN A 52 -1.61 -35.94 -6.51
C ASN A 52 -2.77 -35.04 -6.01
N TYR A 53 -2.52 -33.73 -5.90
CA TYR A 53 -3.56 -32.77 -5.50
C TYR A 53 -4.78 -32.81 -6.43
N THR A 54 -4.56 -32.87 -7.75
CA THR A 54 -5.66 -32.91 -8.73
C THR A 54 -6.47 -34.20 -8.62
N GLU A 55 -5.81 -35.34 -8.42
CA GLU A 55 -6.46 -36.64 -8.19
C GLU A 55 -7.28 -36.62 -6.89
N LYS A 56 -6.69 -36.18 -5.77
CA LYS A 56 -7.40 -36.14 -4.48
C LYS A 56 -8.51 -35.11 -4.43
N LEU A 57 -8.38 -34.01 -5.15
CA LEU A 57 -9.47 -33.05 -5.32
C LEU A 57 -10.66 -33.68 -6.05
N ALA A 58 -10.43 -34.55 -7.03
CA ALA A 58 -11.49 -35.29 -7.72
C ALA A 58 -12.12 -36.36 -6.80
N ASP A 59 -11.31 -37.14 -6.09
CA ASP A 59 -11.76 -38.18 -5.14
C ASP A 59 -12.68 -37.59 -4.05
N ARG A 60 -12.42 -36.35 -3.62
CA ARG A 60 -13.24 -35.63 -2.63
C ARG A 60 -14.74 -35.57 -2.97
N ALA A 61 -15.11 -35.70 -4.23
CA ALA A 61 -16.52 -35.75 -4.66
C ALA A 61 -17.32 -36.90 -4.00
N SER A 62 -16.64 -37.97 -3.54
CA SER A 62 -17.25 -39.07 -2.79
C SER A 62 -17.86 -38.63 -1.44
N ASN A 63 -17.37 -37.53 -0.88
CA ASN A 63 -17.62 -37.06 0.49
C ASN A 63 -17.25 -38.06 1.60
N ALA A 64 -16.47 -39.10 1.30
CA ALA A 64 -15.92 -39.97 2.33
C ALA A 64 -14.91 -39.19 3.19
N THR A 65 -14.92 -39.41 4.51
CA THR A 65 -14.00 -38.69 5.43
C THR A 65 -12.54 -38.88 5.04
N VAL A 66 -12.16 -40.07 4.58
CA VAL A 66 -10.79 -40.37 4.13
C VAL A 66 -10.40 -39.54 2.90
N ASP A 67 -11.29 -39.38 1.91
CA ASP A 67 -11.00 -38.63 0.68
C ASP A 67 -10.94 -37.12 0.95
N VAL A 68 -11.79 -36.63 1.86
CA VAL A 68 -11.74 -35.22 2.31
C VAL A 68 -10.43 -34.93 3.03
N LEU A 69 -9.95 -35.83 3.89
CA LEU A 69 -8.68 -35.68 4.59
C LEU A 69 -7.50 -35.77 3.63
N ALA A 70 -7.50 -36.74 2.70
CA ALA A 70 -6.45 -36.89 1.70
C ALA A 70 -6.33 -35.67 0.77
N ALA A 71 -7.46 -35.07 0.37
CA ALA A 71 -7.44 -33.83 -0.42
C ALA A 71 -6.87 -32.64 0.36
N LYS A 72 -7.09 -32.59 1.67
CA LYS A 72 -6.49 -31.55 2.52
C LYS A 72 -4.99 -31.75 2.68
N GLU A 73 -4.54 -32.98 2.95
CA GLU A 73 -3.12 -33.31 3.07
C GLU A 73 -2.36 -33.01 1.78
N ALA A 74 -2.89 -33.43 0.63
CA ALA A 74 -2.30 -33.11 -0.67
C ALA A 74 -2.26 -31.60 -0.97
N ARG A 75 -3.23 -30.83 -0.45
CA ARG A 75 -3.21 -29.37 -0.54
C ARG A 75 -2.09 -28.79 0.30
N ASP A 76 -1.99 -29.20 1.56
CA ASP A 76 -1.00 -28.69 2.51
C ASP A 76 0.43 -28.96 1.99
N GLU A 77 0.69 -30.16 1.45
CA GLU A 77 1.97 -30.52 0.82
C GLU A 77 2.30 -29.65 -0.41
N LEU A 78 1.31 -29.39 -1.27
CA LEU A 78 1.49 -28.56 -2.46
C LEU A 78 1.76 -27.10 -2.08
N GLU A 79 1.03 -26.55 -1.12
CA GLU A 79 1.24 -25.18 -0.64
C GLU A 79 2.62 -25.02 0.02
N GLU A 80 3.09 -26.00 0.78
CA GLU A 80 4.44 -26.00 1.37
C GLU A 80 5.54 -25.99 0.30
N ALA A 81 5.39 -26.82 -0.74
CA ALA A 81 6.32 -26.86 -1.85
C ALA A 81 6.35 -25.53 -2.63
N LEU A 82 5.18 -24.96 -2.91
CA LEU A 82 5.05 -23.67 -3.58
C LEU A 82 5.62 -22.52 -2.75
N ALA A 83 5.40 -22.51 -1.43
CA ALA A 83 5.96 -21.52 -0.54
C ALA A 83 7.49 -21.58 -0.53
N THR A 84 8.06 -22.78 -0.46
CA THR A 84 9.51 -23.02 -0.51
C THR A 84 10.11 -22.54 -1.83
N LEU A 85 9.47 -22.85 -2.96
CA LEU A 85 9.89 -22.38 -4.28
C LEU A 85 9.76 -20.86 -4.43
N GLY A 86 8.67 -20.27 -3.97
CA GLY A 86 8.45 -18.83 -4.05
C GLY A 86 9.46 -18.04 -3.19
N GLN A 87 9.89 -18.59 -2.05
CA GLN A 87 11.00 -18.03 -1.26
C GLN A 87 12.33 -18.10 -2.01
N TYR A 88 12.62 -19.23 -2.66
CA TYR A 88 13.79 -19.40 -3.51
C TYR A 88 13.79 -18.39 -4.68
N VAL A 89 12.67 -18.26 -5.40
CA VAL A 89 12.49 -17.28 -6.49
C VAL A 89 12.75 -15.86 -5.98
N ASN A 90 12.15 -15.48 -4.85
CA ASN A 90 12.36 -14.17 -4.24
C ASN A 90 13.83 -13.92 -3.88
N GLY A 91 14.54 -14.95 -3.38
CA GLY A 91 15.97 -14.89 -3.08
C GLY A 91 16.85 -14.75 -4.32
N ARG A 92 16.45 -15.40 -5.42
CA ARG A 92 17.16 -15.35 -6.72
C ARG A 92 16.93 -14.03 -7.45
N ALA A 93 15.68 -13.59 -7.54
CA ALA A 93 15.26 -12.38 -8.23
C ALA A 93 15.70 -11.09 -7.53
N LYS A 94 15.81 -11.09 -6.18
CA LYS A 94 16.22 -9.92 -5.38
C LYS A 94 15.44 -8.63 -5.70
N GLY A 95 14.19 -8.75 -6.14
CA GLY A 95 13.34 -7.61 -6.53
C GLY A 95 13.24 -7.35 -8.04
N ASP A 96 13.98 -8.10 -8.88
CA ASP A 96 13.89 -8.02 -10.34
C ASP A 96 12.52 -8.51 -10.83
N ALA A 97 11.78 -7.63 -11.50
CA ALA A 97 10.43 -7.92 -11.96
C ALA A 97 10.40 -8.97 -13.08
N MET A 98 11.37 -8.96 -14.00
CA MET A 98 11.43 -9.91 -15.11
C MET A 98 11.73 -11.32 -14.60
N MET A 99 12.66 -11.43 -13.64
CA MET A 99 13.00 -12.73 -13.07
C MET A 99 11.84 -13.31 -12.24
N VAL A 100 11.05 -12.48 -11.55
CA VAL A 100 9.82 -12.95 -10.90
C VAL A 100 8.78 -13.37 -11.94
N GLU A 101 8.59 -12.60 -13.01
CA GLU A 101 7.66 -12.96 -14.09
C GLU A 101 8.00 -14.29 -14.75
N HIS A 102 9.29 -14.54 -15.05
CA HIS A 102 9.77 -15.79 -15.64
C HIS A 102 9.53 -17.03 -14.75
N SER A 103 9.30 -16.85 -13.44
CA SER A 103 8.97 -17.95 -12.54
C SER A 103 7.51 -18.39 -12.63
N GLY A 104 6.64 -17.59 -13.25
CA GLY A 104 5.19 -17.83 -13.28
C GLY A 104 4.47 -17.58 -11.95
N PHE A 105 5.17 -17.16 -10.90
CA PHE A 105 4.53 -16.84 -9.62
C PHE A 105 3.71 -15.55 -9.73
N PRO A 106 2.48 -15.53 -9.19
CA PRO A 106 1.77 -14.28 -8.92
C PRO A 106 2.66 -13.35 -8.12
N SER A 107 2.66 -12.05 -8.45
CA SER A 107 3.61 -11.11 -7.85
C SER A 107 2.94 -9.84 -7.32
N TYR A 108 3.64 -9.18 -6.39
CA TYR A 108 3.24 -7.89 -5.85
C TYR A 108 4.46 -6.98 -5.71
N THR A 109 4.24 -5.68 -5.77
CA THR A 109 5.31 -4.69 -5.60
C THR A 109 5.45 -4.29 -4.14
N THR A 110 6.65 -4.47 -3.59
CA THR A 110 7.06 -3.90 -2.30
C THR A 110 7.80 -2.59 -2.52
N GLY A 111 7.25 -1.52 -1.94
CA GLY A 111 7.83 -0.18 -2.00
C GLY A 111 7.32 0.64 -3.17
N ALA A 112 6.29 1.46 -2.93
CA ALA A 112 6.19 2.72 -3.66
C ALA A 112 7.49 3.49 -3.38
N VAL A 113 8.20 3.93 -4.42
CA VAL A 113 9.36 4.80 -4.24
C VAL A 113 8.91 5.98 -3.39
N ALA A 114 9.58 6.19 -2.26
CA ALA A 114 9.31 7.34 -1.40
C ALA A 114 9.53 8.61 -2.21
N ASP A 115 8.43 9.24 -2.63
CA ASP A 115 8.47 10.52 -3.32
C ASP A 115 8.82 11.61 -2.29
N ASN A 116 10.10 11.99 -2.31
CA ASN A 116 10.66 13.07 -1.49
C ASN A 116 10.53 14.43 -2.19
N SER A 117 9.88 14.52 -3.35
CA SER A 117 9.57 15.82 -3.93
C SER A 117 8.64 16.61 -3.00
N PRO A 118 8.76 17.95 -2.98
CA PRO A 118 7.85 18.80 -2.23
C PRO A 118 6.39 18.48 -2.60
N PRO A 119 5.52 18.19 -1.60
CA PRO A 119 4.10 18.02 -1.86
C PRO A 119 3.50 19.24 -2.56
N ALA A 120 2.57 19.01 -3.49
CA ALA A 120 1.77 20.10 -4.03
C ALA A 120 0.94 20.78 -2.94
N ALA A 121 0.54 22.02 -3.20
CA ALA A 121 -0.28 22.80 -2.29
C ALA A 121 -1.61 22.08 -1.95
N PRO A 122 -2.04 22.07 -0.68
CA PRO A 122 -3.39 21.68 -0.32
C PRO A 122 -4.43 22.49 -1.09
N THR A 123 -5.52 21.84 -1.49
CA THR A 123 -6.61 22.49 -2.24
C THR A 123 -7.88 22.56 -1.39
N ASP A 124 -8.87 23.31 -1.86
CA ASP A 124 -10.19 23.41 -1.24
C ASP A 124 -10.15 23.88 0.23
N LEU A 125 -9.30 24.86 0.53
CA LEU A 125 -9.23 25.46 1.87
C LEU A 125 -10.51 26.26 2.13
N ARG A 126 -11.29 25.80 3.11
CA ARG A 126 -12.55 26.40 3.56
C ARG A 126 -12.50 26.66 5.05
N LEU A 127 -12.89 27.85 5.45
CA LEU A 127 -12.95 28.25 6.85
C LEU A 127 -14.41 28.25 7.33
N ARG A 128 -14.61 27.80 8.57
CA ARG A 128 -15.90 27.86 9.27
C ARG A 128 -15.70 28.39 10.68
N GLN A 129 -16.73 29.01 11.24
CA GLN A 129 -16.75 29.35 12.67
C GLN A 129 -16.60 28.05 13.48
N GLY A 130 -15.79 28.10 14.52
CA GLY A 130 -15.70 27.03 15.50
C GLY A 130 -16.85 27.10 16.51
N ALA A 131 -16.85 26.17 17.47
CA ALA A 131 -17.90 26.07 18.48
C ALA A 131 -17.79 27.18 19.55
N LEU A 132 -16.61 27.77 19.72
CA LEU A 132 -16.32 28.82 20.69
C LEU A 132 -16.13 30.16 19.98
N SER A 133 -16.49 31.26 20.63
CA SER A 133 -16.20 32.60 20.11
C SER A 133 -14.69 32.79 19.97
N GLY A 134 -14.27 33.40 18.86
CA GLY A 134 -12.84 33.52 18.55
C GLY A 134 -12.16 32.22 18.12
N SER A 135 -12.92 31.19 17.72
CA SER A 135 -12.39 29.95 17.16
C SER A 135 -12.86 29.71 15.72
N LEU A 136 -12.06 28.97 14.96
CA LEU A 136 -12.36 28.59 13.59
C LEU A 136 -11.94 27.16 13.27
N VAL A 137 -12.56 26.59 12.25
CA VAL A 137 -12.19 25.28 11.70
C VAL A 137 -11.80 25.46 10.24
N ALA A 138 -10.55 25.15 9.92
CA ALA A 138 -10.05 25.05 8.57
C ALA A 138 -10.24 23.61 8.06
N ARG A 139 -10.93 23.45 6.93
CA ARG A 139 -11.05 22.18 6.20
C ARG A 139 -10.36 22.34 4.86
N TYR A 140 -9.58 21.34 4.46
CA TYR A 140 -8.82 21.36 3.22
C TYR A 140 -8.59 19.94 2.71
N LYS A 141 -8.29 19.80 1.43
CA LYS A 141 -7.89 18.55 0.79
C LYS A 141 -6.36 18.51 0.66
N PRO A 142 -5.65 17.79 1.55
CA PRO A 142 -4.20 17.68 1.44
C PRO A 142 -3.79 16.80 0.26
N GLN A 143 -2.55 16.97 -0.21
CA GLN A 143 -2.03 16.23 -1.37
C GLN A 143 -1.89 14.71 -1.11
N ARG A 144 -1.67 14.31 0.14
CA ARG A 144 -1.48 12.90 0.53
C ARG A 144 -2.53 12.45 1.55
N ARG A 145 -2.98 11.20 1.42
CA ARG A 145 -3.78 10.51 2.44
C ARG A 145 -2.92 10.30 3.68
N ALA A 146 -3.50 10.49 4.87
CA ALA A 146 -2.76 10.47 6.15
C ALA A 146 -1.57 11.46 6.21
N SER A 147 -1.74 12.63 5.60
CA SER A 147 -0.76 13.72 5.63
C SER A 147 -0.71 14.43 6.99
N THR A 148 0.43 15.07 7.21
CA THR A 148 0.65 16.06 8.26
C THR A 148 0.75 17.43 7.59
N ASN A 149 0.05 18.43 8.09
CA ASN A 149 -0.12 19.71 7.42
C ASN A 149 0.19 20.84 8.39
N GLU A 150 1.05 21.77 7.96
CA GLU A 150 1.36 22.98 8.72
C GLU A 150 0.34 24.06 8.38
N VAL A 151 -0.15 24.74 9.41
CA VAL A 151 -1.12 25.82 9.28
C VAL A 151 -0.53 27.12 9.80
N GLN A 152 -0.61 28.14 8.97
CA GLN A 152 -0.25 29.50 9.33
C GLN A 152 -1.44 30.43 9.25
N VAL A 153 -1.42 31.47 10.09
CA VAL A 153 -2.44 32.51 10.09
C VAL A 153 -1.83 33.90 10.13
N THR A 154 -2.57 34.88 9.65
CA THR A 154 -2.29 36.31 9.85
C THR A 154 -3.60 37.06 10.05
N THR A 155 -3.56 38.10 10.88
CA THR A 155 -4.67 39.05 11.06
C THR A 155 -4.42 40.38 10.35
N GLY A 156 -3.25 40.53 9.72
CA GLY A 156 -2.86 41.69 8.93
C GLY A 156 -2.96 41.45 7.42
N ASP A 157 -2.11 42.12 6.65
CA ASP A 157 -2.04 41.96 5.19
C ASP A 157 -1.48 40.56 4.83
N PRO A 158 -2.24 39.71 4.10
CA PRO A 158 -1.77 38.39 3.69
C PRO A 158 -0.59 38.43 2.69
N ASN A 159 -0.33 39.58 2.06
CA ASN A 159 0.80 39.75 1.13
C ASN A 159 2.15 39.97 1.85
N VAL A 160 2.12 40.22 3.16
CA VAL A 160 3.33 40.41 3.97
C VAL A 160 3.76 39.07 4.56
N GLU A 161 4.78 38.45 3.99
CA GLU A 161 5.24 37.11 4.38
C GLU A 161 5.61 37.00 5.86
N SER A 162 6.24 38.04 6.43
CA SER A 162 6.64 38.07 7.85
C SER A 162 5.46 38.20 8.83
N ALA A 163 4.25 38.50 8.35
CA ALA A 163 3.06 38.59 9.18
C ALA A 163 2.44 37.20 9.47
N TRP A 164 2.82 36.17 8.71
CA TRP A 164 2.31 34.82 8.89
C TRP A 164 2.94 34.14 10.10
N GLN A 165 2.10 33.61 10.97
CA GLN A 165 2.50 32.90 12.19
C GLN A 165 2.05 31.44 12.13
N THR A 166 2.97 30.51 12.40
CA THR A 166 2.64 29.08 12.51
C THR A 166 1.82 28.85 13.76
N ARG A 167 0.61 28.32 13.57
CA ARG A 167 -0.27 27.92 14.67
C ARG A 167 -0.03 26.48 15.11
N GLY A 168 0.37 25.62 14.18
CA GLY A 168 0.69 24.26 14.51
C GLY A 168 0.68 23.34 13.31
N ILE A 169 0.83 22.07 13.63
CA ILE A 169 0.86 20.96 12.67
C ILE A 169 -0.32 20.03 12.97
N PHE A 170 -1.15 19.79 11.97
CA PHE A 170 -2.38 19.03 12.08
C PHE A 170 -2.35 17.79 11.20
N LYS A 171 -2.96 16.70 11.66
CA LYS A 171 -3.11 15.49 10.87
C LYS A 171 -4.34 15.61 9.97
N SER A 172 -4.24 15.12 8.73
CA SER A 172 -5.33 15.08 7.77
C SER A 172 -5.84 16.47 7.35
N GLY A 173 -7.02 16.54 6.74
CA GLY A 173 -7.61 17.72 6.11
C GLY A 173 -8.41 18.65 7.03
N ARG A 174 -8.08 18.71 8.33
CA ARG A 174 -8.83 19.49 9.31
C ARG A 174 -7.89 20.10 10.35
N ALA A 175 -8.04 21.40 10.61
CA ALA A 175 -7.38 22.09 11.71
C ALA A 175 -8.40 22.94 12.49
N GLU A 176 -8.35 22.87 13.81
CA GLU A 176 -9.12 23.73 14.71
C GLU A 176 -8.14 24.75 15.28
N LEU A 177 -8.48 26.03 15.16
CA LEU A 177 -7.66 27.15 15.61
C LEU A 177 -8.49 28.02 16.53
N ASP A 178 -7.92 28.49 17.63
CA ASP A 178 -8.58 29.30 18.64
C ASP A 178 -7.70 30.47 19.09
N GLY A 179 -8.18 31.23 20.08
CA GLY A 179 -7.44 32.35 20.67
C GLY A 179 -7.44 33.62 19.83
N PHE A 180 -8.41 33.80 18.94
CA PHE A 180 -8.56 35.03 18.16
C PHE A 180 -9.56 36.00 18.79
N THR A 181 -9.35 37.30 18.61
CA THR A 181 -10.31 38.32 19.04
C THR A 181 -11.54 38.32 18.13
N PRO A 182 -12.77 38.20 18.67
CA PRO A 182 -14.00 38.28 17.87
C PRO A 182 -14.10 39.56 17.06
N GLY A 183 -14.72 39.50 15.87
CA GLY A 183 -14.82 40.61 14.93
C GLY A 183 -13.60 40.81 14.02
N THR A 184 -12.50 40.11 14.28
CA THR A 184 -11.25 40.16 13.49
C THR A 184 -11.36 39.32 12.22
N VAL A 185 -10.76 39.81 11.12
CA VAL A 185 -10.56 39.02 9.90
C VAL A 185 -9.28 38.21 10.05
N VAL A 186 -9.38 36.90 9.93
CA VAL A 186 -8.25 35.98 10.01
C VAL A 186 -8.04 35.36 8.64
N TRP A 187 -6.81 35.49 8.13
CA TRP A 187 -6.33 34.77 6.96
C TRP A 187 -5.64 33.48 7.40
N VAL A 188 -5.85 32.41 6.64
CA VAL A 188 -5.29 31.08 6.89
C VAL A 188 -4.69 30.56 5.60
N ARG A 189 -3.51 29.95 5.69
CA ARG A 189 -2.90 29.16 4.62
C ARG A 189 -2.35 27.84 5.18
N VAL A 190 -2.31 26.82 4.33
CA VAL A 190 -1.93 25.46 4.74
C VAL A 190 -0.93 24.89 3.75
N ARG A 191 0.06 24.14 4.22
CA ARG A 191 0.95 23.33 3.36
C ARG A 191 1.06 21.90 3.88
N THR A 192 1.24 20.95 2.96
CA THR A 192 1.49 19.55 3.33
C THR A 192 2.97 19.33 3.64
N VAL A 193 3.25 18.68 4.76
CA VAL A 193 4.58 18.21 5.14
C VAL A 193 4.84 16.87 4.45
N GLY A 194 5.86 16.84 3.61
CA GLY A 194 6.31 15.67 2.87
C GLY A 194 7.17 14.72 3.72
N LEU A 195 7.67 13.67 3.07
CA LEU A 195 8.59 12.73 3.71
C LEU A 195 9.90 13.46 4.08
N LYS A 196 10.54 12.99 5.17
CA LYS A 196 11.81 13.55 5.70
C LYS A 196 11.77 15.07 5.97
N GLY A 197 10.59 15.65 6.22
CA GLY A 197 10.47 17.06 6.54
C GLY A 197 10.59 18.00 5.33
N VAL A 198 10.44 17.50 4.10
CA VAL A 198 10.35 18.36 2.92
C VAL A 198 9.03 19.12 2.93
N MET A 199 9.08 20.45 2.97
CA MET A 199 7.88 21.30 3.01
C MET A 199 7.30 21.50 1.63
N GLY A 200 5.98 21.29 1.48
CA GLY A 200 5.26 21.58 0.25
C GLY A 200 4.96 23.07 0.07
N SER A 201 4.34 23.40 -1.07
CA SER A 201 3.85 24.75 -1.35
C SER A 201 2.65 25.11 -0.48
N TRP A 202 2.46 26.41 -0.22
CA TRP A 202 1.27 26.93 0.46
C TRP A 202 0.04 26.85 -0.44
N SER A 203 -1.12 26.58 0.16
CA SER A 203 -2.43 26.76 -0.47
C SER A 203 -2.72 28.22 -0.77
N ASP A 204 -3.68 28.47 -1.64
CA ASP A 204 -4.31 29.78 -1.72
C ASP A 204 -4.84 30.19 -0.35
N PRO A 205 -4.60 31.44 0.10
CA PRO A 205 -5.12 31.93 1.37
C PRO A 205 -6.63 31.97 1.38
N ALA A 206 -7.23 31.58 2.51
CA ALA A 206 -8.66 31.80 2.77
C ALA A 206 -8.83 32.76 3.95
N GLN A 207 -9.91 33.53 3.96
CA GLN A 207 -10.24 34.42 5.07
C GLN A 207 -11.63 34.16 5.64
N ILE A 208 -11.79 34.47 6.92
CA ILE A 208 -13.07 34.51 7.61
C ILE A 208 -13.05 35.64 8.63
N ARG A 209 -14.19 36.30 8.80
CA ARG A 209 -14.41 37.21 9.92
C ARG A 209 -14.99 36.43 11.09
N LEU A 210 -14.33 36.44 12.24
CA LEU A 210 -14.77 35.68 13.41
C LEU A 210 -15.90 36.37 14.16
N ILE A 211 -16.78 35.56 14.75
CA ILE A 211 -17.87 35.99 15.62
C ILE A 211 -17.61 35.62 17.08
#